data_AF-A0A8T3N8W9-F1
#
_entry.id   AF-A0A8T3N8W9-F1
#
_cell.length_a   1.000
_cell.length_b   1.000
_cell.length_c   1.000
_cell.angle_alpha   90.00
_cell.angle_beta   90.00
_cell.angle_gamma   90.00
#
_symmetry.space_group_name_H-M   'P 1'
#
loop_
_entity.id
_entity.type
_entity.pdbx_description
1 polymer ?
#
loop_
_entity_poly.entity_id
_entity_poly.type
_entity_poly.pdbx_seq_one_letter_code
_entity_poly.pdbx_strand_id
1 'polypeptide(L)'
;MTRMGGRECTARGADHASAISSAVLDRRRGGAGACVAAWAGPANAATFTVTKTADTNDGACTPSDCSLREAIGAANSNRGADTVNLPGGTFTLTNPGDR
;
A
#
# COMPACT_ATOMS: atom_id res chain seq x y z
N MET A 1 31.84 -41.02 0.86
CA MET A 1 30.45 -41.36 1.20
C MET A 1 29.64 -40.06 1.33
N THR A 2 29.34 -39.44 0.18
CA THR A 2 27.97 -39.16 -0.33
C THR A 2 27.44 -37.81 0.19
N ARG A 3 27.69 -36.68 -0.49
CA ARG A 3 26.96 -36.12 -1.66
C ARG A 3 25.49 -35.83 -1.35
N MET A 4 25.10 -34.54 -1.37
CA MET A 4 23.82 -33.89 -1.76
C MET A 4 23.77 -32.54 -1.02
N GLY A 5 23.62 -31.34 -1.60
CA GLY A 5 23.11 -30.99 -2.91
C GLY A 5 21.73 -30.31 -2.83
N GLY A 6 21.65 -29.08 -2.29
CA GLY A 6 20.49 -28.18 -2.36
C GLY A 6 20.91 -26.83 -1.75
N ARG A 7 20.97 -25.67 -2.41
CA ARG A 7 20.18 -25.07 -3.50
C ARG A 7 18.68 -25.04 -3.20
N GLU A 8 18.29 -24.20 -2.24
CA GLU A 8 16.92 -23.71 -2.14
C GLU A 8 16.88 -22.20 -1.91
N CYS A 9 15.94 -21.58 -2.62
CA CYS A 9 15.99 -20.21 -3.12
C CYS A 9 15.95 -19.14 -2.03
N THR A 10 16.98 -18.31 -2.03
CA THR A 10 16.96 -16.92 -1.53
C THR A 10 15.73 -16.18 -2.05
N ALA A 11 14.76 -15.88 -1.19
CA ALA A 11 13.73 -14.88 -1.47
C ALA A 11 14.35 -13.48 -1.34
N ARG A 12 15.12 -13.06 -2.35
CA ARG A 12 15.41 -11.65 -2.62
C ARG A 12 14.25 -11.10 -3.45
N GLY A 13 13.60 -10.06 -2.94
CA GLY A 13 12.65 -9.24 -3.70
C GLY A 13 11.21 -9.70 -3.61
N ALA A 14 10.50 -9.23 -2.60
CA ALA A 14 9.05 -9.24 -2.54
C ALA A 14 8.56 -7.88 -2.00
N ASP A 15 9.13 -6.83 -2.54
CA ASP A 15 8.77 -5.45 -2.32
C ASP A 15 8.21 -4.92 -3.64
N HIS A 16 6.89 -4.73 -3.63
CA HIS A 16 6.11 -3.93 -4.60
C HIS A 16 5.64 -4.59 -5.92
N ALA A 17 4.97 -5.75 -5.86
CA ALA A 17 3.88 -6.04 -6.82
C ALA A 17 3.07 -7.26 -6.38
N SER A 18 2.20 -7.10 -5.38
CA SER A 18 1.18 -8.10 -5.08
C SER A 18 0.04 -7.99 -6.09
N ALA A 19 0.33 -8.31 -7.36
CA ALA A 19 -0.71 -8.68 -8.31
C ALA A 19 -1.20 -10.07 -7.91
N ILE A 20 -2.34 -10.12 -7.24
CA ILE A 20 -3.09 -11.35 -7.03
C ILE A 20 -3.46 -11.91 -8.41
N SER A 21 -2.63 -12.83 -8.89
CA SER A 21 -2.91 -13.63 -10.07
C SER A 21 -4.07 -14.57 -9.71
N SER A 22 -5.27 -14.29 -10.22
CA SER A 22 -6.49 -15.11 -10.03
C SER A 22 -6.42 -16.49 -10.69
N ALA A 23 -5.24 -17.08 -10.84
CA ALA A 23 -5.00 -18.32 -11.55
C ALA A 23 -4.10 -19.28 -10.77
N VAL A 24 -4.43 -19.63 -9.53
CA VAL A 24 -4.04 -20.93 -8.95
C VAL A 24 -5.19 -21.50 -8.12
N LEU A 25 -6.32 -21.77 -8.77
CA LEU A 25 -7.27 -22.77 -8.26
C LEU A 25 -6.75 -24.17 -8.68
N ASP A 26 -5.62 -24.62 -8.13
CA ASP A 26 -5.21 -26.03 -8.26
C ASP A 26 -6.17 -26.86 -7.39
N ARG A 27 -7.28 -27.26 -8.01
CA ARG A 27 -8.26 -28.17 -7.42
C ARG A 27 -7.68 -29.58 -7.43
N ARG A 28 -6.90 -29.92 -6.41
CA ARG A 28 -6.55 -31.32 -6.10
C ARG A 28 -7.10 -31.73 -4.74
N ARG A 29 -8.37 -32.18 -4.82
CA ARG A 29 -9.09 -33.16 -3.99
C ARG A 29 -8.69 -33.28 -2.50
N GLY A 30 -9.64 -32.89 -1.63
CA GLY A 30 -9.93 -33.62 -0.39
C GLY A 30 -10.04 -32.75 0.85
N GLY A 31 -11.28 -32.52 1.31
CA GLY A 31 -11.54 -31.98 2.66
C GLY A 31 -12.67 -30.96 2.67
N ALA A 32 -13.80 -31.31 3.27
CA ALA A 32 -14.92 -30.42 3.55
C ALA A 32 -14.51 -29.36 4.59
N GLY A 33 -13.84 -28.30 4.15
CA GLY A 33 -13.64 -27.07 4.90
C GLY A 33 -14.37 -25.97 4.17
N ALA A 34 -15.42 -25.41 4.77
CA ALA A 34 -16.15 -24.28 4.20
C ALA A 34 -15.19 -23.10 4.01
N CYS A 35 -14.77 -22.86 2.76
CA CYS A 35 -13.99 -21.70 2.39
C CYS A 35 -14.91 -20.49 2.57
N VAL A 36 -14.69 -19.71 3.63
CA VAL A 36 -15.32 -18.40 3.79
C VAL A 36 -14.95 -17.60 2.54
N ALA A 37 -15.93 -17.28 1.69
CA ALA A 37 -15.71 -16.45 0.53
C ALA A 37 -15.29 -15.06 1.01
N ALA A 38 -13.98 -14.81 0.99
CA ALA A 38 -13.43 -13.48 1.22
C ALA A 38 -13.92 -12.59 0.09
N TRP A 39 -14.73 -11.59 0.44
CA TRP A 39 -15.12 -10.53 -0.48
C TRP A 39 -13.87 -9.70 -0.78
N ALA A 40 -13.16 -10.06 -1.85
CA ALA A 40 -12.16 -9.19 -2.45
C ALA A 40 -12.93 -8.03 -3.12
N GLY A 41 -13.18 -6.97 -2.36
CA GLY A 41 -13.64 -5.71 -2.92
C GLY A 41 -12.60 -5.14 -3.89
N PRO A 42 -12.99 -4.32 -4.87
CA PRO A 42 -12.06 -3.70 -5.79
C PRO A 42 -11.03 -2.88 -5.00
N ALA A 43 -9.74 -3.19 -5.18
CA ALA A 43 -8.66 -2.32 -4.75
C ALA A 43 -8.66 -1.09 -5.65
N ASN A 44 -9.20 0.01 -5.13
CA ASN A 44 -9.14 1.30 -5.82
C ASN A 44 -7.81 1.94 -5.42
N ALA A 45 -6.89 2.07 -6.37
CA ALA A 45 -5.69 2.88 -6.19
C ALA A 45 -6.05 4.34 -6.50
N ALA A 46 -5.97 5.22 -5.50
CA ALA A 46 -6.14 6.66 -5.70
C ALA A 46 -4.77 7.36 -5.82
N THR A 47 -4.77 8.53 -6.47
CA THR A 47 -3.62 9.42 -6.53
C THR A 47 -3.93 10.71 -5.78
N PHE A 48 -3.19 10.99 -4.71
CA PHE A 48 -3.28 12.22 -3.94
C PHE A 48 -2.16 13.17 -4.36
N THR A 49 -2.52 14.34 -4.88
CA THR A 49 -1.55 15.36 -5.29
C THR A 49 -1.41 16.42 -4.20
N VAL A 50 -0.20 16.57 -3.66
CA VAL A 50 0.12 17.63 -2.71
C VAL A 50 0.24 18.96 -3.46
N THR A 51 -0.47 20.00 -3.01
CA THR A 51 -0.53 21.31 -3.68
C THR A 51 0.32 22.37 -2.98
N LYS A 52 0.63 22.16 -1.70
CA LYS A 52 1.37 23.12 -0.87
C LYS A 52 2.41 22.44 0.00
N THR A 53 3.48 23.17 0.28
CA THR A 53 4.55 22.77 1.17
C THR A 53 4.27 23.05 2.65
N ALA A 54 3.33 23.97 2.92
CA ALA A 54 2.89 24.30 4.26
C ALA A 54 2.05 23.18 4.86
N ASP A 55 2.36 22.84 6.10
CA ASP A 55 1.72 21.78 6.86
C ASP A 55 0.53 22.30 7.68
N THR A 56 -0.63 22.47 7.03
CA THR A 56 -1.85 23.00 7.67
C THR A 56 -2.63 21.93 8.41
N ASN A 57 -2.73 20.72 7.83
CA ASN A 57 -3.45 19.58 8.41
C ASN A 57 -4.80 19.96 9.03
N ASP A 58 -5.59 20.65 8.22
CA ASP A 58 -6.92 21.18 8.55
C ASP A 58 -8.03 20.14 8.31
N GLY A 59 -7.67 18.98 7.74
CA GLY A 59 -8.44 17.74 7.84
C GLY A 59 -9.03 17.26 6.52
N ALA A 60 -8.72 17.92 5.41
CA ALA A 60 -9.20 17.51 4.09
C ALA A 60 -8.16 17.80 3.00
N CYS A 61 -7.74 16.75 2.29
CA CYS A 61 -6.97 16.90 1.06
C CYS A 61 -7.91 17.22 -0.11
N THR A 62 -7.94 18.48 -0.55
CA THR A 62 -8.70 18.93 -1.73
C THR A 62 -7.77 19.20 -2.92
N PRO A 63 -8.27 19.27 -4.16
CA PRO A 63 -7.43 19.50 -5.35
C PRO A 63 -6.66 20.82 -5.37
N SER A 64 -7.07 21.81 -4.55
CA SER A 64 -6.38 23.10 -4.43
C SER A 64 -5.62 23.22 -3.11
N ASP A 65 -6.06 22.50 -2.09
CA ASP A 65 -5.60 22.64 -0.73
C ASP A 65 -5.35 21.24 -0.15
N CYS A 66 -4.12 20.76 -0.32
CA CYS A 66 -3.69 19.47 0.20
C CYS A 66 -2.22 19.55 0.63
N SER A 67 -1.99 19.49 1.95
CA SER A 67 -0.65 19.37 2.53
C SER A 67 -0.16 17.91 2.56
N LEU A 68 1.13 17.73 2.84
CA LEU A 68 1.75 16.40 2.88
C LEU A 68 1.06 15.46 3.89
N ARG A 69 0.80 15.94 5.12
CA ARG A 69 0.12 15.11 6.14
C ARG A 69 -1.31 14.77 5.76
N GLU A 70 -1.99 15.66 5.05
CA GLU A 70 -3.36 15.40 4.58
C GLU A 70 -3.39 14.37 3.46
N ALA A 71 -2.46 14.44 2.51
CA ALA A 71 -2.34 13.43 1.46
C ALA A 71 -2.06 12.03 2.04
N ILE A 72 -1.15 11.94 3.02
CA ILE A 72 -0.84 10.69 3.71
C ILE A 72 -2.05 10.19 4.52
N GLY A 73 -2.73 11.09 5.23
CA GLY A 73 -3.94 10.74 5.99
C GLY A 73 -5.05 10.19 5.09
N ALA A 74 -5.27 10.83 3.94
CA ALA A 74 -6.26 10.39 2.96
C ALA A 74 -5.87 9.04 2.32
N ALA A 75 -4.61 8.84 1.97
CA ALA A 75 -4.10 7.56 1.47
C ALA A 75 -4.27 6.43 2.50
N ASN A 76 -3.94 6.69 3.77
CA ASN A 76 -4.10 5.68 4.83
C ASN A 76 -5.57 5.34 5.13
N SER A 77 -6.51 6.22 4.79
CA SER A 77 -7.94 5.96 4.94
C SER A 77 -8.50 5.06 3.82
N ASN A 78 -7.76 4.87 2.73
CA ASN A 78 -8.15 4.03 1.61
C ASN A 78 -7.70 2.58 1.81
N ARG A 79 -8.54 1.63 1.38
CA ARG A 79 -8.18 0.21 1.30
C ARG A 79 -7.56 -0.07 -0.06
N GLY A 80 -6.25 0.09 -0.18
CA GLY A 80 -5.57 -0.11 -1.45
C GLY A 80 -4.10 0.31 -1.41
N ALA A 81 -3.45 0.17 -2.55
CA ALA A 81 -2.15 0.79 -2.79
C ALA A 81 -2.40 2.15 -3.46
N ASP A 82 -2.30 3.21 -2.69
CA ASP A 82 -2.45 4.58 -3.19
C ASP A 82 -1.10 5.20 -3.55
N THR A 83 -1.13 6.22 -4.40
CA THR A 83 0.05 7.00 -4.78
C THR A 83 -0.07 8.42 -4.23
N VAL A 84 0.98 8.91 -3.57
CA VAL A 84 1.09 10.32 -3.16
C VAL A 84 2.08 11.02 -4.10
N ASN A 85 1.57 11.94 -4.91
CA ASN A 85 2.37 12.75 -5.83
C ASN A 85 2.90 14.00 -5.12
N LEU A 86 4.22 14.14 -5.07
CA LEU A 86 4.92 15.23 -4.41
C LEU A 86 5.58 16.14 -5.45
N PRO A 87 5.19 17.42 -5.54
CA PRO A 87 5.99 18.39 -6.29
C PRO A 87 7.35 18.57 -5.62
N GLY A 88 8.36 18.94 -6.41
CA GLY A 88 9.68 19.26 -5.86
C GLY A 88 9.61 20.44 -4.87
N GLY A 89 10.22 20.29 -3.70
CA GLY A 89 10.20 21.33 -2.67
C GLY A 89 10.63 20.83 -1.29
N THR A 90 10.62 21.74 -0.33
CA THR A 90 10.82 21.42 1.09
C THR A 90 9.48 21.51 1.81
N PHE A 91 9.10 20.43 2.50
CA PHE A 91 7.85 20.35 3.27
C PHE A 91 8.16 20.50 4.75
N THR A 92 7.83 21.65 5.33
CA THR A 92 8.07 21.91 6.75
C THR A 92 6.95 21.28 7.57
N LEU A 93 7.25 20.14 8.18
CA LEU A 93 6.32 19.44 9.06
C LEU A 93 6.42 19.99 10.48
N THR A 94 5.31 20.40 11.07
CA THR A 94 5.26 20.80 12.47
C THR A 94 4.56 19.69 13.25
N ASN A 95 5.27 19.06 14.19
CA ASN A 95 4.63 18.09 15.04
C ASN A 95 3.86 18.89 16.14
N PRO A 96 2.60 18.56 16.46
CA PRO A 96 1.88 19.32 17.50
C PRO A 96 2.44 19.11 18.93
N GLY A 97 3.42 18.22 19.10
CA GLY A 97 3.85 17.64 20.38
C GLY A 97 5.26 17.96 20.85
N ASP A 98 6.04 18.78 20.14
CA ASP A 98 7.38 19.23 20.53
C ASP A 98 7.32 20.54 21.33
N ARG A 99 6.71 20.49 22.52
CA ARG A 99 6.93 21.47 23.58
C ARG A 99 7.33 20.81 24.89
#